data_AF-A0A942M5V2-F1
#
_entry.id   AF-A0A942M5V2-F1
#
_cell.length_a   1.000
_cell.length_b   1.000
_cell.length_c   1.000
_cell.angle_alpha   90.00
_cell.angle_beta   90.00
_cell.angle_gamma   90.00
#
_symmetry.space_group_name_H-M   'P 1'
#
loop_
_entity.id
_entity.type
_entity.pdbx_description
1 polymer ?
#
loop_
_entity_poly.entity_id
_entity_poly.type
_entity_poly.pdbx_seq_one_letter_code
_entity_poly.pdbx_strand_id
1 'polypeptide(L)'
;MSERTNAEWLDDLRAEDARQMRALEDLRALLASRLPVILKSKLEEDSPAFHDVLEATITYTLIYAQENLSEFDGQSAFSTWVLKIAVRMALLEIRQRKFQSAHLVRNLPETPRWLHVILAFNPLLRKIHAIFREELTEPQRVAIRAMVMHRMPKEEVARCLGMERDDYFKMIHDARLRLKRRLRLDGWFSKTVQREG
;
A
#
# COMPACT_ATOMS: atom_id res chain seq x y z
N MET A 1 20.57 14.44 23.05
CA MET A 1 19.36 15.22 22.72
C MET A 1 18.40 15.04 23.88
N SER A 2 17.95 16.11 24.52
CA SER A 2 17.09 16.03 25.70
C SER A 2 15.82 15.24 25.37
N GLU A 3 15.47 14.24 26.19
CA GLU A 3 14.22 13.49 26.03
C GLU A 3 13.07 14.40 26.43
N ARG A 4 12.49 15.12 25.46
CA ARG A 4 11.18 15.78 25.64
C ARG A 4 10.17 14.74 26.11
N THR A 5 9.43 15.08 27.15
CA THR A 5 8.27 14.34 27.60
C THR A 5 7.14 14.44 26.58
N ASN A 6 6.14 13.56 26.69
CA ASN A 6 4.96 13.60 25.83
C ASN A 6 4.22 14.95 25.90
N ALA A 7 4.14 15.55 27.09
CA ALA A 7 3.46 16.83 27.28
C ALA A 7 4.22 17.98 26.59
N GLU A 8 5.54 18.01 26.73
CA GLU A 8 6.40 19.02 26.08
C GLU A 8 6.33 18.90 24.54
N TRP A 9 6.32 17.68 24.01
CA TRP A 9 6.11 17.47 22.57
C TRP A 9 4.80 18.08 22.08
N LEU A 10 3.70 17.83 22.80
CA LEU A 10 2.38 18.32 22.40
C LEU A 10 2.25 19.84 22.56
N ASP A 11 2.79 20.41 23.64
CA ASP A 11 2.74 21.86 23.87
C ASP A 11 3.57 22.61 22.82
N ASP A 12 4.81 22.18 22.59
CA ASP A 12 5.69 22.81 21.62
C ASP A 12 5.15 22.68 20.18
N LEU A 13 4.62 21.51 19.78
CA LEU A 13 4.09 21.30 18.42
C LEU A 13 2.77 22.05 18.17
N ARG A 14 1.98 22.33 19.22
CA ARG A 14 0.75 23.12 19.13
C ARG A 14 0.99 24.63 19.20
N ALA A 15 2.17 25.07 19.63
CA ALA A 15 2.53 26.47 19.55
C ALA A 15 2.50 26.95 18.09
N GLU A 16 2.30 28.24 17.86
CA GLU A 16 2.40 28.86 16.53
C GLU A 16 3.62 29.79 16.45
N ASP A 17 4.64 29.48 17.24
CA ASP A 17 5.83 30.30 17.46
C ASP A 17 7.12 29.52 17.20
N ALA A 18 8.27 30.11 17.58
CA ALA A 18 9.58 29.50 17.41
C ALA A 18 9.75 28.13 18.12
N ARG A 19 8.91 27.78 19.10
CA ARG A 19 8.91 26.46 19.76
C ARG A 19 8.43 25.37 18.83
N GLN A 20 7.40 25.65 18.02
CA GLN A 20 6.89 24.69 17.03
C GLN A 20 7.96 24.36 15.99
N MET A 21 8.65 25.38 15.47
CA MET A 21 9.72 25.17 14.50
C MET A 21 10.83 24.28 15.08
N ARG A 22 11.27 24.58 16.32
CA ARG A 22 12.30 23.76 17.01
C ARG A 22 11.82 22.33 17.27
N ALA A 23 10.58 22.14 17.67
CA ALA A 23 10.03 20.81 17.88
C ALA A 23 9.96 20.01 16.56
N LEU A 24 9.55 20.64 15.46
CA LEU A 24 9.57 20.00 14.14
C LEU A 24 10.99 19.64 13.70
N GLU A 25 11.98 20.51 13.93
CA GLU A 25 13.40 20.22 13.66
C GLU A 25 13.93 19.05 14.49
N ASP A 26 13.61 19.01 15.79
CA ASP A 26 14.01 17.91 16.65
C ASP A 26 13.32 16.60 16.27
N LEU A 27 12.05 16.65 15.86
CA LEU A 27 11.32 15.49 15.36
C LEU A 27 11.91 14.99 14.04
N ARG A 28 12.28 15.91 13.15
CA ARG A 28 13.01 15.60 11.91
C ARG A 28 14.34 14.92 12.21
N ALA A 29 15.13 15.44 13.14
CA ALA A 29 16.41 14.86 13.53
C ALA A 29 16.23 13.47 14.16
N LEU A 30 15.20 13.29 14.99
CA LEU A 30 14.84 11.99 15.55
C LEU A 30 14.54 10.99 14.43
N LEU A 31 13.68 11.34 13.48
CA LEU A 31 13.32 10.47 12.35
C LEU A 31 14.54 10.15 11.47
N ALA A 32 15.34 11.16 11.12
CA ALA A 32 16.55 11.01 10.33
C ALA A 32 17.59 10.09 11.00
N SER A 33 17.65 10.05 12.34
CA SER A 33 18.55 9.14 13.07
C SER A 33 18.06 7.70 13.13
N ARG A 34 16.73 7.47 13.11
CA ARG A 34 16.13 6.14 13.36
C ARG A 34 15.72 5.42 12.08
N LEU A 35 15.18 6.14 11.10
CA LEU A 35 14.68 5.57 9.85
C LEU A 35 15.75 4.84 9.03
N PRO A 36 17.01 5.32 8.92
CA PRO A 36 18.03 4.62 8.14
C PRO A 36 18.22 3.16 8.56
N VAL A 37 18.22 2.88 9.86
CA VAL A 37 18.36 1.50 10.40
C VAL A 37 17.25 0.59 9.89
N ILE A 38 16.02 1.10 9.79
CA ILE A 38 14.86 0.36 9.31
C ILE A 38 14.93 0.17 7.80
N LEU A 39 15.36 1.21 7.07
CA LEU A 39 15.42 1.23 5.61
C LEU A 39 16.54 0.33 5.04
N LYS A 40 17.68 0.21 5.71
CA LYS A 40 18.80 -0.66 5.28
C LYS A 40 18.40 -2.12 5.09
N SER A 41 17.34 -2.58 5.77
CA SER A 41 16.81 -3.94 5.56
C SER A 41 16.06 -4.13 4.24
N LYS A 42 15.81 -3.05 3.49
CA LYS A 42 14.92 -3.03 2.31
C LYS A 42 15.52 -2.35 1.09
N LEU A 43 16.46 -1.44 1.29
CA LEU A 43 17.12 -0.63 0.25
C LEU A 43 18.63 -0.57 0.50
N GLU A 44 19.38 -0.46 -0.58
CA GLU A 44 20.83 -0.21 -0.54
C GLU A 44 21.09 1.22 -0.07
N GLU A 45 21.96 1.38 0.94
CA GLU A 45 22.20 2.65 1.64
C GLU A 45 22.71 3.77 0.73
N ASP A 46 23.58 3.44 -0.22
CA ASP A 46 24.17 4.42 -1.15
C ASP A 46 23.31 4.68 -2.40
N SER A 47 22.11 4.10 -2.46
CA SER A 47 21.22 4.32 -3.62
C SER A 47 20.55 5.70 -3.54
N PRO A 48 20.36 6.40 -4.67
CA PRO A 48 19.52 7.60 -4.72
C PRO A 48 18.11 7.33 -4.18
N ALA A 49 17.59 6.12 -4.43
CA ALA A 49 16.30 5.67 -3.93
C ALA A 49 16.21 5.66 -2.39
N PHE A 50 17.29 5.33 -1.69
CA PHE A 50 17.34 5.35 -0.23
C PHE A 50 17.14 6.77 0.31
N HIS A 51 17.91 7.72 -0.23
CA HIS A 51 17.90 9.12 0.19
C HIS A 51 16.53 9.76 -0.06
N ASP A 52 15.98 9.56 -1.25
CA ASP A 52 14.68 10.11 -1.59
C ASP A 52 13.54 9.52 -0.73
N VAL A 53 13.56 8.20 -0.46
CA VAL A 53 12.57 7.53 0.39
C VAL A 53 12.65 8.08 1.81
N LEU A 54 13.86 8.27 2.34
CA LEU A 54 14.09 8.81 3.67
C LEU A 54 13.50 10.22 3.78
N GLU A 55 13.83 11.11 2.85
CA GLU A 55 13.37 12.50 2.84
C GLU A 55 11.84 12.62 2.68
N ALA A 56 11.27 11.85 1.74
CA ALA A 56 9.82 11.80 1.54
C ALA A 56 9.10 11.29 2.79
N THR A 57 9.60 10.20 3.39
CA THR A 57 9.03 9.62 4.61
C THR A 57 9.03 10.61 5.76
N ILE A 58 10.16 11.30 5.99
CA ILE A 58 10.28 12.31 7.04
C ILE A 58 9.23 13.40 6.81
N THR A 59 9.18 13.95 5.61
CA THR A 59 8.27 15.05 5.25
C THR A 59 6.80 14.65 5.46
N TYR A 60 6.38 13.51 4.91
CA TYR A 60 5.01 13.02 5.07
C TYR A 60 4.66 12.70 6.53
N THR A 61 5.62 12.20 7.31
CA THR A 61 5.41 11.92 8.72
C THR A 61 5.21 13.21 9.51
N LEU A 62 6.01 14.24 9.27
CA LEU A 62 5.87 15.54 9.95
C LEU A 62 4.52 16.18 9.65
N ILE A 63 4.12 16.21 8.37
CA ILE A 63 2.81 16.74 7.96
C ILE A 63 1.68 15.96 8.65
N TYR A 64 1.68 14.62 8.53
CA TYR A 64 0.64 13.78 9.13
C TYR A 64 0.59 13.95 10.65
N ALA A 65 1.74 13.90 11.33
CA ALA A 65 1.81 14.03 12.78
C ALA A 65 1.28 15.39 13.24
N GLN A 66 1.62 16.47 12.53
CA GLN A 66 1.16 17.82 12.84
C GLN A 66 -0.35 17.98 12.66
N GLU A 67 -0.92 17.42 11.59
CA GLU A 67 -2.36 17.45 11.32
C GLU A 67 -3.17 16.59 12.31
N ASN A 68 -2.55 15.55 12.88
CA ASN A 68 -3.23 14.52 13.67
C ASN A 68 -2.72 14.43 15.12
N LEU A 69 -2.23 15.54 15.69
CA LEU A 69 -1.75 15.59 17.08
C LEU A 69 -2.84 15.19 18.10
N SER A 70 -4.12 15.36 17.78
CA SER A 70 -5.26 14.97 18.62
C SER A 70 -5.50 13.45 18.64
N GLU A 71 -5.00 12.69 17.67
CA GLU A 71 -5.12 11.22 17.64
C GLU A 71 -4.16 10.53 18.61
N PHE A 72 -3.18 11.26 19.16
CA PHE A 72 -2.25 10.70 20.12
C PHE A 72 -2.90 10.57 21.51
N ASP A 73 -3.06 9.31 21.94
CA ASP A 73 -3.76 8.92 23.17
C ASP A 73 -2.87 8.89 24.43
N GLY A 74 -1.57 9.16 24.29
CA GLY A 74 -0.62 9.15 25.41
C GLY A 74 -0.21 7.77 25.92
N GLN A 75 -0.66 6.66 25.32
CA GLN A 75 -0.40 5.29 25.80
C GLN A 75 1.05 4.81 25.54
N SER A 76 1.82 5.55 24.75
CA SER A 76 3.24 5.30 24.49
C SER A 76 4.02 6.61 24.48
N ALA A 77 5.35 6.55 24.42
CA ALA A 77 6.14 7.74 24.11
C ALA A 77 5.71 8.34 22.76
N PHE A 78 5.59 9.65 22.68
CA PHE A 78 5.20 10.38 21.46
C PHE A 78 6.12 10.01 20.29
N SER A 79 7.43 9.95 20.54
CA SER A 79 8.44 9.50 19.57
C SER A 79 8.13 8.10 19.00
N THR A 80 7.61 7.17 19.81
CA THR A 80 7.22 5.83 19.35
C THR A 80 6.00 5.86 18.45
N TRP A 81 5.01 6.70 18.76
CA TRP A 81 3.84 6.90 17.93
C TRP A 81 4.22 7.47 16.55
N VAL A 82 5.04 8.53 16.53
CA VAL A 82 5.55 9.12 15.28
C VAL A 82 6.41 8.13 14.49
N LEU A 83 7.29 7.37 15.16
CA LEU A 83 8.09 6.33 14.49
C LEU A 83 7.22 5.24 13.85
N LYS A 84 6.11 4.84 14.48
CA LYS A 84 5.15 3.90 13.88
C LYS A 84 4.50 4.48 12.60
N ILE A 85 4.15 5.76 12.60
CA ILE A 85 3.65 6.46 11.41
C ILE A 85 4.74 6.46 10.33
N ALA A 86 5.95 6.87 10.69
CA ALA A 86 7.08 6.95 9.77
C ALA A 86 7.39 5.60 9.12
N VAL A 87 7.39 4.50 9.87
CA VAL A 87 7.59 3.15 9.32
C VAL A 87 6.50 2.79 8.31
N ARG A 88 5.23 3.13 8.60
CA ARG A 88 4.12 2.87 7.66
C ARG A 88 4.28 3.69 6.38
N MET A 89 4.64 4.97 6.49
CA MET A 89 4.90 5.84 5.34
C MET A 89 6.09 5.35 4.51
N ALA A 90 7.19 4.94 5.15
CA ALA A 90 8.37 4.43 4.46
C ALA A 90 8.07 3.15 3.67
N LEU A 91 7.32 2.22 4.28
CA LEU A 91 6.89 0.99 3.61
C LEU A 91 5.97 1.27 2.42
N LEU A 92 5.13 2.30 2.51
CA LEU A 92 4.27 2.74 1.42
C LEU A 92 5.10 3.34 0.28
N GLU A 93 6.02 4.24 0.59
CA GLU A 93 6.91 4.89 -0.39
C GLU A 93 7.78 3.87 -1.13
N ILE A 94 8.42 2.93 -0.40
CA ILE A 94 9.20 1.83 -1.01
C ILE A 94 8.34 1.02 -1.97
N ARG A 95 7.10 0.71 -1.58
CA ARG A 95 6.18 -0.03 -2.45
C ARG A 95 5.80 0.78 -3.68
N GLN A 96 5.45 2.06 -3.52
CA GLN A 96 5.05 2.90 -4.65
C GLN A 96 6.19 3.08 -5.66
N ARG A 97 7.42 3.33 -5.19
CA ARG A 97 8.60 3.48 -6.06
C ARG A 97 8.91 2.25 -6.90
N LYS A 98 8.73 1.06 -6.34
CA LYS A 98 8.87 -0.20 -7.09
C LYS A 98 7.96 -0.25 -8.34
N PHE A 99 6.85 0.50 -8.33
CA PHE A 99 5.86 0.51 -9.41
C PHE A 99 5.81 1.83 -10.18
N GLN A 100 6.35 2.94 -9.65
CA GLN A 100 6.50 4.23 -10.34
C GLN A 100 7.39 4.14 -11.59
N SER A 101 8.42 3.30 -11.57
CA SER A 101 9.32 3.07 -12.71
C SER A 101 8.74 2.16 -13.79
N ALA A 102 7.53 1.66 -13.59
CA ALA A 102 7.03 0.53 -14.35
C ALA A 102 5.92 0.98 -15.32
N HIS A 103 6.25 1.08 -16.61
CA HIS A 103 5.30 1.02 -17.75
C HIS A 103 4.54 -0.34 -17.83
N LEU A 104 4.45 -1.04 -16.69
CA LEU A 104 4.23 -2.48 -16.59
C LEU A 104 2.76 -2.83 -16.76
N VAL A 105 1.85 -2.04 -16.18
CA VAL A 105 0.42 -2.40 -16.10
C VAL A 105 -0.22 -2.61 -17.47
N ARG A 106 0.13 -1.77 -18.46
CA ARG A 106 -0.41 -1.88 -19.83
C ARG A 106 0.25 -3.00 -20.66
N ASN A 107 1.48 -3.38 -20.31
CA ASN A 107 2.25 -4.41 -21.01
C ASN A 107 2.21 -5.77 -20.31
N LEU A 108 1.38 -5.93 -19.27
CA LEU A 108 1.20 -7.19 -18.58
C LEU A 108 0.56 -8.21 -19.54
N PRO A 109 1.22 -9.37 -19.80
CA PRO A 109 0.62 -10.40 -20.63
C PRO A 109 -0.70 -10.85 -19.99
N GLU A 110 -1.74 -11.00 -20.81
CA GLU A 110 -3.07 -11.39 -20.32
C GLU A 110 -3.02 -12.71 -19.53
N THR A 111 -2.15 -13.63 -19.96
CA THR A 111 -1.85 -14.89 -19.27
C THR A 111 -0.32 -15.07 -19.21
N PRO A 112 0.30 -14.99 -18.02
CA PRO A 112 1.74 -15.25 -17.87
C PRO A 112 2.10 -16.71 -18.25
N ARG A 113 3.34 -16.93 -18.72
CA ARG A 113 3.82 -18.26 -19.18
C ARG A 113 3.63 -19.37 -18.14
N TRP A 114 3.87 -19.09 -16.86
CA TRP A 114 3.67 -20.06 -15.78
C TRP A 114 2.19 -20.43 -15.59
N LEU A 115 1.27 -19.49 -15.81
CA LEU A 115 -0.17 -19.73 -15.69
C LEU A 115 -0.67 -20.64 -16.82
N HIS A 116 -0.12 -20.54 -18.03
CA HIS A 116 -0.43 -21.46 -19.12
C HIS A 116 -0.22 -22.93 -18.72
N VAL A 117 0.88 -23.22 -18.03
CA VAL A 117 1.20 -24.57 -17.55
C VAL A 117 0.13 -25.04 -16.55
N ILE A 118 -0.22 -24.21 -15.57
CA ILE A 118 -1.22 -24.57 -14.55
C ILE A 118 -2.62 -24.79 -15.17
N LEU A 119 -3.03 -23.93 -16.11
CA LEU A 119 -4.32 -24.05 -16.81
C LEU A 119 -4.39 -25.31 -17.69
N ALA A 120 -3.25 -25.80 -18.20
CA ALA A 120 -3.19 -27.04 -18.97
C ALA A 120 -3.51 -28.26 -18.10
N PHE A 121 -3.07 -28.27 -16.85
CA PHE A 121 -3.22 -29.42 -15.94
C PHE A 121 -4.44 -29.34 -15.01
N ASN A 122 -5.10 -28.18 -14.92
CA ASN A 122 -6.22 -27.99 -13.99
C ASN A 122 -7.49 -27.49 -14.70
N PRO A 123 -8.47 -28.37 -15.01
CA PRO A 123 -9.70 -27.99 -15.71
C PRO A 123 -10.59 -27.03 -14.89
N LEU A 124 -10.53 -27.11 -13.56
CA LEU A 124 -11.22 -26.23 -12.65
C LEU A 124 -10.71 -24.79 -12.80
N LEU A 125 -9.38 -24.61 -12.70
CA LEU A 125 -8.74 -23.30 -12.89
C LEU A 125 -8.96 -22.77 -14.31
N ARG A 126 -9.00 -23.64 -15.32
CA ARG A 126 -9.35 -23.25 -16.70
C ARG A 126 -10.75 -22.65 -16.80
N LYS A 127 -11.74 -23.26 -16.13
CA LYS A 127 -13.10 -22.73 -16.08
C LYS A 127 -13.16 -21.38 -15.35
N ILE A 128 -12.47 -21.23 -14.22
CA ILE A 128 -12.38 -19.94 -13.51
C ILE A 128 -11.73 -18.87 -14.41
N HIS A 129 -10.64 -19.21 -15.08
CA HIS A 129 -9.94 -18.28 -15.97
C HIS A 129 -10.84 -17.83 -17.14
N ALA A 130 -11.63 -18.73 -17.71
CA ALA A 130 -12.63 -18.39 -18.73
C ALA A 130 -13.69 -17.41 -18.19
N ILE A 131 -14.24 -17.67 -17.00
CA ILE A 131 -15.20 -16.76 -16.34
C ILE A 131 -14.59 -15.37 -16.16
N PHE A 132 -13.33 -15.28 -15.72
CA PHE A 132 -12.65 -13.99 -15.57
C PHE A 132 -12.48 -13.26 -16.92
N ARG A 133 -12.23 -13.98 -18.01
CA ARG A 133 -12.12 -13.41 -19.35
C ARG A 133 -13.46 -12.91 -19.89
N GLU A 134 -14.55 -13.63 -19.62
CA GLU A 134 -15.88 -13.32 -20.14
C GLU A 134 -16.59 -12.20 -19.34
N GLU A 135 -16.48 -12.20 -18.01
CA GLU A 135 -17.24 -11.29 -17.14
C GLU A 135 -16.62 -9.90 -16.94
N LEU A 136 -15.29 -9.81 -17.08
CA LEU A 136 -14.53 -8.60 -16.79
C LEU A 136 -14.13 -7.87 -18.06
N THR A 137 -14.16 -6.55 -18.02
CA THR A 137 -13.57 -5.72 -19.08
C THR A 137 -12.04 -5.76 -19.05
N GLU A 138 -11.36 -5.40 -20.14
CA GLU A 138 -9.88 -5.40 -20.14
C GLU A 138 -9.28 -4.52 -19.03
N PRO A 139 -9.76 -3.28 -18.78
CA PRO A 139 -9.28 -2.47 -17.65
C PRO A 139 -9.45 -3.17 -16.29
N GLN A 140 -10.56 -3.87 -16.07
CA GLN A 140 -10.81 -4.65 -14.84
C GLN A 140 -9.84 -5.83 -14.71
N ARG A 141 -9.59 -6.57 -15.79
CA ARG A 141 -8.65 -7.69 -15.79
C ARG A 141 -7.23 -7.22 -15.51
N VAL A 142 -6.79 -6.16 -16.20
CA VAL A 142 -5.50 -5.52 -15.98
C VAL A 142 -5.34 -5.12 -14.51
N ALA A 143 -6.36 -4.46 -13.94
CA ALA A 143 -6.33 -4.01 -12.55
C ALA A 143 -6.19 -5.18 -11.57
N ILE A 144 -6.98 -6.24 -11.75
CA ILE A 144 -6.94 -7.43 -10.89
C ILE A 144 -5.60 -8.16 -11.02
N ARG A 145 -5.07 -8.33 -12.24
CA ARG A 145 -3.74 -8.92 -12.47
C ARG A 145 -2.65 -8.13 -11.77
N ALA A 146 -2.64 -6.80 -11.92
CA ALA A 146 -1.66 -5.93 -11.27
C ALA A 146 -1.72 -6.03 -9.73
N MET A 147 -2.92 -6.06 -9.16
CA MET A 147 -3.08 -6.23 -7.70
C MET A 147 -2.67 -7.63 -7.21
N VAL A 148 -3.11 -8.69 -7.88
CA VAL A 148 -2.96 -10.06 -7.35
C VAL A 148 -1.59 -10.64 -7.67
N MET A 149 -1.13 -10.50 -8.91
CA MET A 149 0.13 -11.10 -9.37
C MET A 149 1.34 -10.23 -9.00
N HIS A 150 1.20 -8.90 -9.13
CA HIS A 150 2.31 -7.97 -8.89
C HIS A 150 2.26 -7.31 -7.51
N ARG A 151 1.18 -7.53 -6.74
CA ARG A 151 0.97 -6.91 -5.42
C ARG A 151 1.08 -5.38 -5.47
N MET A 152 0.66 -4.81 -6.61
CA MET A 152 0.71 -3.37 -6.85
C MET A 152 -0.31 -2.65 -5.96
N PRO A 153 0.04 -1.51 -5.33
CA PRO A 153 -0.91 -0.67 -4.60
C PRO A 153 -2.07 -0.22 -5.49
N LYS A 154 -3.26 -0.10 -4.91
CA LYS A 154 -4.49 0.23 -5.66
C LYS A 154 -4.40 1.59 -6.32
N GLU A 155 -3.84 2.55 -5.60
CA GLU A 155 -3.60 3.92 -6.03
C GLU A 155 -2.66 3.96 -7.23
N GLU A 156 -1.63 3.11 -7.24
CA GLU A 156 -0.71 2.98 -8.37
C GLU A 156 -1.38 2.34 -9.58
N VAL A 157 -2.20 1.30 -9.37
CA VAL A 157 -2.98 0.70 -10.46
C VAL A 157 -3.96 1.73 -11.05
N ALA A 158 -4.64 2.52 -10.22
CA ALA A 158 -5.55 3.58 -10.66
C ALA A 158 -4.82 4.61 -11.53
N ARG A 159 -3.66 5.09 -11.06
CA ARG A 159 -2.80 6.02 -11.79
C ARG A 159 -2.32 5.45 -13.13
N CYS A 160 -1.85 4.20 -13.16
CA CYS A 160 -1.42 3.54 -14.41
C CYS A 160 -2.57 3.37 -15.43
N LEU A 161 -3.79 3.19 -14.95
CA LEU A 161 -5.00 3.12 -15.78
C LEU A 161 -5.52 4.50 -16.19
N GLY A 162 -4.99 5.58 -15.63
CA GLY A 162 -5.48 6.94 -15.86
C GLY A 162 -6.88 7.16 -15.27
N MET A 163 -7.19 6.50 -14.16
CA MET A 163 -8.47 6.58 -13.48
C MET A 163 -8.35 7.36 -12.17
N GLU A 164 -9.36 8.15 -11.86
CA GLU A 164 -9.52 8.74 -10.54
C GLU A 164 -9.73 7.66 -9.48
N ARG A 165 -9.36 7.98 -8.23
CA ARG A 165 -9.38 7.05 -7.09
C ARG A 165 -10.76 6.42 -6.93
N ASP A 166 -11.80 7.23 -6.86
CA ASP A 166 -13.17 6.76 -6.59
C ASP A 166 -13.72 5.89 -7.72
N ASP A 167 -13.43 6.25 -8.97
CA ASP A 167 -13.85 5.48 -10.14
C ASP A 167 -13.14 4.14 -10.22
N TYR A 168 -11.85 4.09 -9.87
CA TYR A 168 -11.11 2.85 -9.74
C TYR A 168 -11.71 1.92 -8.67
N PHE A 169 -12.00 2.46 -7.47
CA PHE A 169 -12.58 1.65 -6.39
C PHE A 169 -13.97 1.12 -6.74
N LYS A 170 -14.82 1.94 -7.37
CA LYS A 170 -16.12 1.50 -7.91
C LYS A 170 -15.96 0.42 -8.96
N MET A 171 -15.07 0.62 -9.94
CA MET A 171 -14.80 -0.36 -10.99
C MET A 171 -14.38 -1.72 -10.42
N ILE A 172 -13.46 -1.74 -9.44
CA ILE A 172 -13.02 -2.98 -8.78
C ILE A 172 -14.15 -3.60 -7.97
N HIS A 173 -14.95 -2.79 -7.28
CA HIS A 173 -16.10 -3.28 -6.53
C HIS A 173 -17.11 -3.99 -7.46
N ASP A 174 -17.46 -3.34 -8.57
CA ASP A 174 -18.39 -3.89 -9.56
C ASP A 174 -17.86 -5.16 -10.21
N ALA A 175 -16.57 -5.19 -10.55
CA ALA A 175 -15.89 -6.38 -11.06
C ALA A 175 -16.02 -7.56 -10.08
N ARG A 176 -15.78 -7.33 -8.79
CA ARG A 176 -15.92 -8.35 -7.74
C ARG A 176 -17.37 -8.82 -7.59
N LEU A 177 -18.35 -7.92 -7.66
CA LEU A 177 -19.76 -8.28 -7.60
C LEU A 177 -20.21 -9.11 -8.80
N ARG A 178 -19.75 -8.78 -10.02
CA ARG A 178 -20.04 -9.56 -11.24
C ARG A 178 -19.47 -10.98 -11.13
N LEU A 179 -18.18 -11.10 -10.81
CA LEU A 179 -17.55 -12.41 -10.60
C LEU A 179 -18.27 -13.22 -9.53
N LYS A 180 -18.59 -12.61 -8.38
CA LYS A 180 -19.30 -13.29 -7.28
C LYS A 180 -20.67 -13.81 -7.73
N ARG A 181 -21.41 -13.03 -8.53
CA ARG A 181 -22.71 -13.45 -9.08
C ARG A 181 -22.53 -14.62 -10.06
N ARG A 182 -21.61 -14.50 -11.02
CA ARG A 182 -21.35 -15.56 -12.01
C ARG A 182 -20.90 -16.87 -11.36
N LEU A 183 -19.96 -16.80 -10.42
CA LEU A 183 -19.48 -17.97 -9.69
C LEU A 183 -20.59 -18.63 -8.86
N ARG A 184 -21.56 -17.87 -8.32
CA ARG A 184 -22.73 -18.44 -7.64
C ARG A 184 -23.66 -19.17 -8.60
N LEU A 185 -23.96 -18.59 -9.77
CA LEU A 185 -24.80 -19.23 -10.80
C LEU A 185 -24.18 -20.54 -11.29
N ASP A 186 -22.86 -20.57 -11.40
CA ASP A 186 -22.09 -21.75 -11.81
C ASP A 186 -21.90 -22.79 -10.68
N GLY A 187 -22.49 -22.56 -9.50
CA GLY A 187 -22.48 -23.52 -8.38
C GLY A 187 -21.16 -23.59 -7.59
N TRP A 188 -20.21 -22.67 -7.81
CA TRP A 188 -18.90 -22.71 -7.14
C TRP A 188 -18.97 -22.52 -5.63
N PHE A 189 -20.04 -21.90 -5.14
CA PHE A 189 -20.26 -21.68 -3.71
C PHE A 189 -21.23 -22.69 -3.10
N SER A 190 -21.68 -23.69 -3.86
CA SER A 190 -22.55 -24.76 -3.39
C SER A 190 -21.82 -26.11 -3.43
N LYS A 191 -21.05 -26.38 -2.37
CA LYS A 191 -20.83 -27.68 -1.69
C LYS A 191 -19.46 -27.75 -1.01
N THR A 192 -19.46 -27.56 0.30
CA THR A 192 -18.59 -28.17 1.32
C THR A 192 -19.43 -28.02 2.60
N VAL A 193 -20.08 -29.05 3.15
CA VAL A 193 -19.54 -30.30 3.70
C VAL A 193 -20.64 -31.37 3.67
N GLN A 194 -20.47 -32.46 2.92
CA GLN A 194 -20.94 -33.77 3.36
C GLN A 194 -19.71 -34.44 3.98
N ARG A 195 -19.66 -34.47 5.32
CA ARG A 195 -18.84 -35.44 6.04
C ARG A 195 -19.67 -36.71 6.06
N GLU A 196 -19.34 -37.64 5.19
CA GLU A 196 -19.70 -39.05 5.32
C GLU A 196 -18.41 -39.79 5.73
N GLY A 197 -18.53 -40.66 6.74
CA GLY A 197 -17.45 -41.46 7.33
C GLY A 197 -17.38 -41.30 8.83
#